data_AF-A0A3D1Q7I9-F1
#
_entry.id   AF-A0A3D1Q7I9-F1
#
_cell.length_a   1.000
_cell.length_b   1.000
_cell.length_c   1.000
_cell.angle_alpha   90.00
_cell.angle_beta   90.00
_cell.angle_gamma   90.00
#
_symmetry.space_group_name_H-M   'P 1'
#
loop_
_entity.id
_entity.type
_entity.pdbx_description
1 polymer ?
#
loop_
_entity_poly.entity_id
_entity_poly.type
_entity_poly.pdbx_seq_one_letter_code
_entity_poly.pdbx_strand_id
1 'polypeptide(L)'
;MRISNRSGIIWGVVALLVVIAGIWLYQAVAGNRDRNSNVAKKPQEESSQSTQTLVMQGMDVFRYDTYGNEYYFTDTLKLPFETLLATPADTREKTLGVMTDNTGKVVGIQEVTGDDGKKRWGITCAFCHSVVNQNGERLDGIPNTRLNVGAILALSPALDNAKKKQLLSWGPGRLDVTFNNEAEDGVNNPAVMEAAFGTKGIKYFNWNGSFESAAERSHFTMDIVGHGNGEFKPPEKWGITNQDLGDGIDLIGPKMPAVVAYLESIDPPAPNPGSFDQARAASGEAIFEGKAN
;
A
#
# COMPACT_ATOMS: atom_id res chain seq x y z
N MET A 1 -63.38 9.92 78.09
CA MET A 1 -63.68 8.75 77.24
C MET A 1 -63.04 9.02 75.88
N ARG A 2 -62.14 8.13 75.43
CA ARG A 2 -61.12 8.36 74.37
C ARG A 2 -61.73 8.80 73.02
N ILE A 3 -61.21 9.92 72.52
CA ILE A 3 -61.43 10.51 71.20
C ILE A 3 -60.56 9.72 70.19
N SER A 4 -61.17 9.29 69.08
CA SER A 4 -60.51 8.54 68.02
C SER A 4 -59.63 9.46 67.15
N ASN A 5 -58.38 9.04 66.97
CA ASN A 5 -57.28 9.81 66.40
C ASN A 5 -57.34 9.80 64.86
N ARG A 6 -58.21 10.63 64.26
CA ARG A 6 -58.34 10.79 62.80
C ARG A 6 -57.15 11.50 62.13
N SER A 7 -56.19 12.01 62.91
CA SER A 7 -55.00 12.72 62.41
C SER A 7 -53.88 11.78 61.94
N GLY A 8 -53.76 10.56 62.47
CA GLY A 8 -52.68 9.63 62.11
C GLY A 8 -52.75 9.11 60.66
N ILE A 9 -53.95 8.92 60.13
CA ILE A 9 -54.17 8.43 58.76
C ILE A 9 -53.87 9.54 57.73
N ILE A 10 -54.18 10.79 58.07
CA ILE A 10 -53.93 11.95 57.20
C ILE A 10 -52.43 12.21 57.07
N TRP A 11 -51.66 12.09 58.16
CA TRP A 11 -50.20 12.22 58.09
C TRP A 11 -49.52 11.07 57.33
N GLY A 12 -50.06 9.84 57.40
CA GLY A 12 -49.56 8.70 56.62
C GLY A 12 -49.71 8.88 55.10
N VAL A 13 -50.86 9.41 54.65
CA VAL A 13 -51.11 9.66 53.22
C VAL A 13 -50.28 10.85 52.70
N VAL A 14 -50.11 11.91 53.50
CA VAL A 14 -49.25 13.05 53.12
C VAL A 14 -47.78 12.63 53.02
N ALA A 15 -47.28 11.83 53.97
CA ALA A 15 -45.91 11.32 53.91
C ALA A 15 -45.66 10.43 52.67
N LEU A 16 -46.61 9.58 52.31
CA LEU A 16 -46.51 8.73 51.12
C LEU A 16 -46.49 9.55 49.82
N LEU A 17 -47.32 10.60 49.73
CA LEU A 17 -47.35 11.49 48.56
C LEU A 17 -46.08 12.31 48.42
N VAL A 18 -45.45 12.74 49.52
CA VAL A 18 -44.15 13.44 49.49
C VAL A 18 -43.02 12.52 49.04
N VAL A 19 -43.03 11.24 49.45
CA VAL A 19 -42.02 10.26 48.99
C VAL A 19 -42.19 9.96 47.50
N ILE A 20 -43.43 9.78 47.02
CA ILE A 20 -43.70 9.54 45.60
C ILE A 20 -43.33 10.76 44.75
N ALA A 21 -43.64 11.97 45.21
CA ALA A 21 -43.21 13.21 44.56
C ALA A 21 -41.69 13.35 44.55
N GLY A 22 -41.00 12.97 45.63
CA GLY A 22 -39.54 12.95 45.71
C GLY A 22 -38.90 11.95 44.75
N ILE A 23 -39.48 10.76 44.57
CA ILE A 23 -39.01 9.76 43.60
C ILE A 23 -39.25 10.23 42.15
N TRP A 24 -40.40 10.86 41.87
CA TRP A 24 -40.68 11.47 40.57
C TRP A 24 -39.73 12.62 40.26
N LEU A 25 -39.42 13.49 41.24
CA LEU A 25 -38.46 14.58 41.08
C LEU A 25 -37.03 14.05 40.91
N TYR A 26 -36.65 13.00 41.65
CA TYR A 26 -35.35 12.34 41.52
C TYR A 26 -35.19 11.69 40.13
N GLN A 27 -36.20 10.99 39.62
CA GLN A 27 -36.16 10.42 38.27
C GLN A 27 -36.23 11.49 37.17
N ALA A 28 -36.94 12.60 37.37
CA ALA A 28 -36.94 13.73 36.44
C ALA A 28 -35.58 14.46 36.42
N VAL A 29 -34.90 14.59 37.56
CA VAL A 29 -33.56 15.21 37.65
C VAL A 29 -32.46 14.24 37.17
N ALA A 30 -32.55 12.94 37.49
CA ALA A 30 -31.61 11.92 37.02
C ALA A 30 -31.79 11.63 35.52
N GLY A 31 -33.02 11.50 35.03
CA GLY A 31 -33.33 11.28 33.61
C GLY A 31 -33.06 12.49 32.71
N ASN A 32 -32.82 13.67 33.30
CA ASN A 32 -32.43 14.89 32.57
C ASN A 32 -30.91 15.16 32.63
N ARG A 33 -30.13 14.37 33.38
CA ARG A 33 -28.66 14.44 33.39
C ARG A 33 -28.01 13.75 32.18
N ASP A 34 -28.73 12.84 31.54
CA ASP A 34 -28.23 12.10 30.35
C ASP A 34 -28.75 12.66 29.01
N ARG A 35 -29.57 13.73 29.02
CA ARG A 35 -30.11 14.35 27.79
C ARG A 35 -29.35 15.57 27.29
N ASN A 36 -28.26 15.97 27.97
CA ASN A 36 -27.47 17.14 27.57
C ASN A 36 -25.95 16.90 27.56
N SER A 37 -25.52 15.67 27.30
CA SER A 37 -24.14 15.34 26.93
C SER A 37 -23.96 15.25 25.41
N ASN A 38 -24.58 16.17 24.66
CA ASN A 38 -24.05 16.55 23.33
C ASN A 38 -22.87 17.52 23.50
N VAL A 39 -21.90 17.15 24.34
CA VAL A 39 -20.54 17.60 24.11
C VAL A 39 -20.08 16.79 22.91
N ALA A 40 -19.88 17.44 21.77
CA ALA A 40 -19.23 16.83 20.63
C ALA A 40 -17.93 16.16 21.12
N LYS A 41 -17.94 14.83 21.25
CA LYS A 41 -16.70 14.08 21.40
C LYS A 41 -15.92 14.37 20.13
N LYS A 42 -14.76 15.01 20.28
CA LYS A 42 -13.82 15.25 19.19
C LYS A 42 -13.61 13.92 18.46
N PRO A 43 -13.91 13.80 17.15
CA PRO A 43 -13.60 12.59 16.41
C PRO A 43 -12.08 12.54 16.24
N GLN A 44 -11.34 11.93 17.17
CA GLN A 44 -9.88 11.92 17.03
C GLN A 44 -9.10 10.72 17.61
N GLU A 45 -9.73 9.74 18.25
CA GLU A 45 -9.01 8.54 18.73
C GLU A 45 -9.39 7.25 17.96
N GLU A 46 -10.67 7.02 17.65
CA GLU A 46 -11.09 5.84 16.84
C GLU A 46 -10.69 5.96 15.36
N SER A 47 -10.70 7.17 14.79
CA SER A 47 -10.33 7.40 13.38
C SER A 47 -8.82 7.35 13.16
N SER A 48 -8.03 7.77 14.14
CA SER A 48 -6.55 7.75 14.04
C SER A 48 -5.99 6.35 14.23
N GLN A 49 -6.53 5.57 15.18
CA GLN A 49 -6.11 4.18 15.41
C GLN A 49 -6.52 3.23 14.28
N SER A 50 -7.71 3.41 13.70
CA SER A 50 -8.13 2.65 12.51
C SER A 50 -7.29 3.00 11.28
N THR A 51 -6.99 4.29 11.06
CA THR A 51 -6.09 4.72 9.98
C THR A 51 -4.67 4.17 10.16
N GLN A 52 -4.11 4.23 11.36
CA GLN A 52 -2.77 3.70 11.63
C GLN A 52 -2.71 2.18 11.42
N THR A 53 -3.76 1.47 11.80
CA THR A 53 -3.90 0.02 11.54
C THR A 53 -3.89 -0.27 10.04
N LEU A 54 -4.62 0.52 9.25
CA LEU A 54 -4.69 0.37 7.79
C LEU A 54 -3.35 0.66 7.10
N VAL A 55 -2.63 1.69 7.57
CA VAL A 55 -1.27 2.01 7.09
C VAL A 55 -0.30 0.85 7.37
N MET A 56 -0.33 0.26 8.56
CA MET A 56 0.52 -0.89 8.89
C MET A 56 0.19 -2.11 8.03
N GLN A 57 -1.09 -2.40 7.81
CA GLN A 57 -1.53 -3.45 6.88
C GLN A 57 -1.01 -3.20 5.46
N GLY A 58 -1.11 -1.95 4.98
CA GLY A 58 -0.62 -1.58 3.67
C GLY A 58 0.89 -1.73 3.54
N MET A 59 1.64 -1.39 4.60
CA MET A 59 3.09 -1.59 4.66
C MET A 59 3.47 -3.08 4.57
N ASP A 60 2.75 -3.94 5.29
CA ASP A 60 3.00 -5.38 5.26
C ASP A 60 2.69 -5.96 3.87
N VAL A 61 1.55 -5.56 3.29
CA VAL A 61 1.17 -5.95 1.93
C VAL A 61 2.24 -5.51 0.92
N PHE A 62 2.64 -4.23 0.97
CA PHE A 62 3.66 -3.66 0.09
C PHE A 62 5.00 -4.41 0.15
N ARG A 63 5.40 -4.86 1.34
CA ARG A 63 6.71 -5.50 1.57
C ARG A 63 6.70 -7.00 1.28
N TYR A 64 5.61 -7.69 1.59
CA TYR A 64 5.62 -9.15 1.73
C TYR A 64 4.55 -9.89 0.93
N ASP A 65 3.58 -9.20 0.33
CA ASP A 65 2.55 -9.86 -0.47
C ASP A 65 3.02 -10.05 -1.91
N THR A 66 3.04 -11.29 -2.37
CA THR A 66 3.37 -11.65 -3.76
C THR A 66 2.15 -11.67 -4.66
N TYR A 67 0.94 -11.54 -4.09
CA TYR A 67 -0.31 -11.57 -4.85
C TYR A 67 -0.49 -12.81 -5.73
N GLY A 68 0.17 -13.93 -5.41
CA GLY A 68 0.11 -15.16 -6.22
C GLY A 68 1.04 -15.18 -7.43
N ASN A 69 1.79 -14.11 -7.72
CA ASN A 69 2.66 -14.06 -8.89
C ASN A 69 3.85 -15.04 -8.84
N GLU A 70 4.10 -15.66 -7.68
CA GLU A 70 5.14 -16.67 -7.52
C GLU A 70 4.93 -17.88 -8.45
N TYR A 71 3.69 -18.21 -8.79
CA TYR A 71 3.36 -19.27 -9.75
C TYR A 71 3.80 -18.87 -11.15
N TYR A 72 3.53 -17.65 -11.57
CA TYR A 72 3.99 -17.16 -12.87
C TYR A 72 5.52 -17.12 -12.95
N PHE A 73 6.17 -16.45 -12.01
CA PHE A 73 7.62 -16.28 -12.08
C PHE A 73 8.40 -17.60 -11.93
N THR A 74 7.90 -18.54 -11.12
CA THR A 74 8.55 -19.84 -10.88
C THR A 74 8.14 -20.90 -11.88
N ASP A 75 6.85 -21.13 -12.11
CA ASP A 75 6.39 -22.26 -12.91
C ASP A 75 6.34 -21.92 -14.41
N THR A 76 5.86 -20.72 -14.75
CA THR A 76 5.72 -20.25 -16.15
C THR A 76 7.04 -19.74 -16.70
N LEU A 77 7.62 -18.73 -16.06
CA LEU A 77 8.90 -18.16 -16.50
C LEU A 77 10.11 -19.00 -16.09
N LYS A 78 9.98 -19.91 -15.11
CA LYS A 78 11.10 -20.77 -14.67
C LYS A 78 12.34 -19.95 -14.32
N LEU A 79 12.13 -18.80 -13.68
CA LEU A 79 13.23 -17.95 -13.24
C LEU A 79 14.09 -18.73 -12.23
N PRO A 80 15.43 -18.66 -12.35
CA PRO A 80 16.32 -19.43 -11.49
C PRO A 80 16.51 -18.73 -10.13
N PHE A 81 15.43 -18.53 -9.37
CA PHE A 81 15.46 -17.79 -8.10
C PHE A 81 16.45 -18.36 -7.11
N GLU A 82 16.55 -19.69 -6.97
CA GLU A 82 17.53 -20.30 -6.06
C GLU A 82 18.97 -19.88 -6.42
N THR A 83 19.31 -19.87 -7.71
CA THR A 83 20.65 -19.43 -8.17
C THR A 83 20.82 -17.92 -7.99
N LEU A 84 19.80 -17.14 -8.30
CA LEU A 84 19.80 -15.68 -8.13
C LEU A 84 19.98 -15.29 -6.65
N LEU A 85 19.29 -15.97 -5.74
CA LEU A 85 19.32 -15.69 -4.31
C LEU A 85 20.57 -16.26 -3.63
N ALA A 86 21.13 -17.37 -4.13
CA ALA A 86 22.43 -17.90 -3.70
C ALA A 86 23.63 -17.04 -4.16
N THR A 87 23.43 -16.16 -5.15
CA THR A 87 24.47 -15.23 -5.60
C THR A 87 24.80 -14.23 -4.48
N PRO A 88 26.09 -13.98 -4.17
CA PRO A 88 26.50 -13.04 -3.12
C PRO A 88 25.82 -11.68 -3.26
N ALA A 89 25.36 -11.10 -2.15
CA ALA A 89 24.58 -9.85 -2.11
C ALA A 89 25.23 -8.73 -2.95
N ASP A 90 26.51 -8.43 -2.71
CA ASP A 90 27.25 -7.41 -3.46
C ASP A 90 27.27 -7.65 -4.97
N THR A 91 27.35 -8.91 -5.39
CA THR A 91 27.32 -9.27 -6.81
C THR A 91 25.93 -9.03 -7.37
N ARG A 92 24.89 -9.54 -6.69
CA ARG A 92 23.49 -9.38 -7.09
C ARG A 92 23.08 -7.91 -7.20
N GLU A 93 23.49 -7.10 -6.23
CA GLU A 93 23.23 -5.66 -6.18
C GLU A 93 23.97 -4.88 -7.26
N LYS A 94 25.19 -5.30 -7.58
CA LYS A 94 26.00 -4.68 -8.63
C LYS A 94 25.51 -5.02 -10.03
N THR A 95 25.10 -6.27 -10.26
CA THR A 95 24.76 -6.75 -11.61
C THR A 95 23.28 -6.62 -11.94
N LEU A 96 22.40 -6.80 -10.96
CA LEU A 96 20.95 -6.84 -11.15
C LEU A 96 20.21 -5.76 -10.34
N GLY A 97 20.87 -5.07 -9.41
CA GLY A 97 20.22 -4.08 -8.54
C GLY A 97 19.26 -4.68 -7.52
N VAL A 98 19.35 -5.98 -7.27
CA VAL A 98 18.50 -6.68 -6.28
C VAL A 98 19.13 -6.54 -4.90
N MET A 99 18.54 -5.68 -4.07
CA MET A 99 19.09 -5.26 -2.78
C MET A 99 18.82 -6.24 -1.64
N THR A 100 19.74 -6.27 -0.68
CA THR A 100 19.64 -7.04 0.57
C THR A 100 19.67 -6.09 1.76
N ASP A 101 18.73 -6.23 2.70
CA ASP A 101 18.70 -5.39 3.89
C ASP A 101 19.68 -5.89 4.99
N ASN A 102 19.82 -5.11 6.07
CA ASN A 102 20.70 -5.41 7.20
C ASN A 102 20.29 -6.67 7.99
N THR A 103 19.12 -7.25 7.72
CA THR A 103 18.71 -8.55 8.27
C THR A 103 19.15 -9.72 7.39
N GLY A 104 19.79 -9.45 6.25
CA GLY A 104 20.20 -10.44 5.26
C GLY A 104 19.07 -10.87 4.33
N LYS A 105 17.92 -10.19 4.35
CA LYS A 105 16.78 -10.53 3.48
C LYS A 105 16.83 -9.76 2.18
N VAL A 106 16.50 -10.44 1.08
CA VAL A 106 16.35 -9.81 -0.23
C VAL A 106 15.06 -8.98 -0.25
N VAL A 107 15.18 -7.71 -0.61
CA VAL A 107 14.04 -6.80 -0.61
C VAL A 107 13.09 -7.15 -1.75
N GLY A 108 11.83 -7.42 -1.40
CA GLY A 108 10.74 -7.59 -2.35
C GLY A 108 10.67 -8.93 -3.08
N ILE A 109 11.46 -9.94 -2.71
CA ILE A 109 11.29 -11.32 -3.17
C ILE A 109 10.86 -12.18 -1.99
N GLN A 110 9.77 -12.95 -2.13
CA GLN A 110 9.31 -13.87 -1.09
C GLN A 110 9.29 -15.30 -1.60
N GLU A 111 9.66 -16.23 -0.72
CA GLU A 111 9.45 -17.67 -0.91
C GLU A 111 8.08 -18.05 -0.34
N VAL A 112 7.26 -18.74 -1.14
CA VAL A 112 5.96 -19.28 -0.76
C VAL A 112 6.00 -20.79 -0.99
N THR A 113 5.46 -21.56 -0.06
CA THR A 113 5.25 -23.01 -0.26
C THR A 113 3.80 -23.20 -0.70
N GLY A 114 3.59 -23.65 -1.94
CA GLY A 114 2.26 -23.91 -2.45
C GLY A 114 1.63 -25.17 -1.84
N ASP A 115 0.34 -25.37 -2.10
CA ASP A 115 -0.42 -26.52 -1.57
C ASP A 115 0.11 -27.88 -2.07
N ASP A 116 0.81 -27.88 -3.21
CA ASP A 116 1.53 -29.04 -3.74
C ASP A 116 2.87 -29.31 -3.03
N GLY A 117 3.21 -28.52 -2.01
CA GLY A 117 4.45 -28.61 -1.23
C GLY A 117 5.68 -28.03 -1.93
N LYS A 118 5.53 -27.45 -3.14
CA LYS A 118 6.67 -26.85 -3.85
C LYS A 118 6.93 -25.43 -3.39
N LYS A 119 8.21 -25.10 -3.28
CA LYS A 119 8.68 -23.73 -3.09
C LYS A 119 8.57 -22.95 -4.38
N ARG A 120 8.06 -21.74 -4.29
CA ARG A 120 7.93 -20.76 -5.36
C ARG A 120 8.41 -19.41 -4.87
N TRP A 121 8.86 -18.57 -5.79
CA TRP A 121 9.29 -17.22 -5.48
C TRP A 121 8.53 -16.22 -6.32
N GLY A 122 8.02 -15.20 -5.63
CA GLY A 122 7.29 -14.08 -6.21
C GLY A 122 7.92 -12.76 -5.83
N ILE A 123 7.43 -11.69 -6.44
CA ILE A 123 7.86 -10.33 -6.16
C ILE A 123 6.74 -9.53 -5.49
N THR A 124 7.14 -8.51 -4.73
CA THR A 124 6.23 -7.57 -4.07
C THR A 124 6.46 -6.16 -4.58
N CYS A 125 5.62 -5.20 -4.17
CA CYS A 125 5.79 -3.78 -4.51
C CYS A 125 7.18 -3.25 -4.13
N ALA A 126 7.73 -3.72 -3.00
CA ALA A 126 9.04 -3.33 -2.50
C ALA A 126 10.21 -3.70 -3.43
N PHE A 127 10.03 -4.67 -4.33
CA PHE A 127 11.10 -5.05 -5.27
C PHE A 127 11.50 -3.87 -6.17
N CYS A 128 10.50 -3.18 -6.71
CA CYS A 128 10.67 -2.04 -7.60
C CYS A 128 10.68 -0.70 -6.84
N HIS A 129 9.92 -0.59 -5.74
CA HIS A 129 9.67 0.68 -5.05
C HIS A 129 10.33 0.74 -3.67
N SER A 130 11.44 0.04 -3.46
CA SER A 130 12.25 0.21 -2.26
C SER A 130 13.73 0.15 -2.57
N VAL A 131 14.50 0.86 -1.76
CA VAL A 131 15.95 0.83 -1.79
C VAL A 131 16.49 0.49 -0.40
N VAL A 132 17.78 0.18 -0.33
CA VAL A 132 18.50 -0.02 0.93
C VAL A 132 19.52 1.10 1.08
N ASN A 133 19.50 1.77 2.23
CA ASN A 133 20.42 2.86 2.52
C ASN A 133 21.81 2.34 2.96
N GLN A 134 22.74 3.26 3.25
CA GLN A 134 24.12 2.90 3.63
C GLN A 134 24.22 2.11 4.95
N ASN A 135 23.21 2.18 5.81
CA ASN A 135 23.13 1.42 7.05
C ASN A 135 22.49 0.03 6.85
N GLY A 136 22.12 -0.31 5.61
CA GLY A 136 21.38 -1.52 5.29
C GLY A 136 19.87 -1.43 5.62
N GLU A 137 19.33 -0.26 5.92
CA GLU A 137 17.91 -0.09 6.23
C GLU A 137 17.10 0.06 4.92
N ARG A 138 15.98 -0.66 4.85
CA ARG A 138 15.03 -0.53 3.73
C ARG A 138 14.29 0.81 3.81
N LEU A 139 14.27 1.52 2.69
CA LEU A 139 13.50 2.74 2.47
C LEU A 139 12.44 2.47 1.39
N ASP A 140 11.19 2.44 1.80
CA ASP A 140 10.05 2.21 0.90
C ASP A 140 9.62 3.51 0.21
N GLY A 141 8.94 3.38 -0.93
CA GLY A 141 8.47 4.51 -1.74
C GLY A 141 9.50 5.05 -2.74
N ILE A 142 10.80 4.79 -2.51
CA ILE A 142 11.88 5.23 -3.39
C ILE A 142 12.02 4.24 -4.56
N PRO A 143 11.96 4.68 -5.83
CA PRO A 143 12.11 3.78 -6.97
C PRO A 143 13.53 3.23 -7.03
N ASN A 144 13.65 1.90 -7.18
CA ASN A 144 14.93 1.23 -7.33
C ASN A 144 15.48 1.42 -8.75
N THR A 145 16.13 2.56 -8.96
CA THR A 145 16.77 2.91 -10.25
C THR A 145 17.95 2.02 -10.64
N ARG A 146 18.36 1.10 -9.76
CA ARG A 146 19.41 0.11 -10.03
C ARG A 146 18.85 -1.24 -10.46
N LEU A 147 17.58 -1.54 -10.17
CA LEU A 147 16.95 -2.82 -10.49
C LEU A 147 16.92 -3.04 -12.00
N ASN A 148 17.49 -4.13 -12.47
CA ASN A 148 17.52 -4.48 -13.88
C ASN A 148 16.47 -5.56 -14.18
N VAL A 149 15.21 -5.14 -14.27
CA VAL A 149 14.06 -6.03 -14.55
C VAL A 149 14.27 -6.82 -15.84
N GLY A 150 14.73 -6.14 -16.90
CA GLY A 150 14.99 -6.77 -18.19
C GLY A 150 16.03 -7.89 -18.11
N ALA A 151 17.16 -7.66 -17.43
CA ALA A 151 18.18 -8.69 -17.26
C ALA A 151 17.68 -9.88 -16.43
N ILE A 152 16.85 -9.64 -15.40
CA ILE A 152 16.27 -10.70 -14.56
C ILE A 152 15.31 -11.55 -15.38
N LEU A 153 14.36 -10.94 -16.09
CA LEU A 153 13.42 -11.66 -16.94
C LEU A 153 14.13 -12.45 -18.05
N ALA A 154 15.22 -11.91 -18.60
CA ALA A 154 16.01 -12.58 -19.63
C ALA A 154 16.72 -13.87 -19.16
N LEU A 155 16.81 -14.12 -17.84
CA LEU A 155 17.29 -15.38 -17.29
C LEU A 155 16.31 -16.54 -17.54
N SER A 156 15.05 -16.25 -17.81
CA SER A 156 14.01 -17.25 -18.06
C SER A 156 14.39 -18.16 -19.24
N PRO A 157 14.36 -19.50 -19.08
CA PRO A 157 14.49 -20.42 -20.20
C PRO A 157 13.21 -20.51 -21.05
N ALA A 158 12.09 -19.96 -20.58
CA ALA A 158 10.81 -19.98 -21.30
C ALA A 158 10.71 -18.91 -22.41
N LEU A 159 11.61 -17.92 -22.40
CA LEU A 159 11.62 -16.85 -23.40
C LEU A 159 12.55 -17.16 -24.57
N ASP A 160 12.11 -16.79 -25.78
CA ASP A 160 12.93 -16.88 -26.98
C ASP A 160 14.04 -15.80 -27.03
N ASN A 161 14.96 -15.95 -27.98
CA ASN A 161 16.10 -15.04 -28.12
C ASN A 161 15.70 -13.61 -28.52
N ALA A 162 14.58 -13.42 -29.23
CA ALA A 162 14.14 -12.10 -29.66
C ALA A 162 13.62 -11.30 -28.45
N LYS A 163 12.77 -11.92 -27.63
CA LYS A 163 12.28 -11.37 -26.37
C LYS A 163 13.42 -11.06 -25.40
N LYS A 164 14.39 -11.98 -25.26
CA LYS A 164 15.57 -11.73 -24.42
C LYS A 164 16.39 -10.54 -24.91
N LYS A 165 16.59 -10.40 -26.22
CA LYS A 165 17.32 -9.26 -26.79
C LYS A 165 16.59 -7.94 -26.51
N GLN A 166 15.26 -7.93 -26.59
CA GLN A 166 14.45 -6.78 -26.23
C GLN A 166 14.61 -6.43 -24.75
N LEU A 167 14.40 -7.39 -23.85
CA LEU A 167 14.57 -7.22 -22.40
C LEU A 167 15.94 -6.67 -22.01
N LEU A 168 17.01 -7.21 -22.62
CA LEU A 168 18.38 -6.76 -22.36
C LEU A 168 18.67 -5.33 -22.85
N SER A 169 17.80 -4.75 -23.68
CA SER A 169 17.92 -3.36 -24.14
C SER A 169 17.40 -2.32 -23.14
N TRP A 170 16.60 -2.72 -22.14
CA TRP A 170 15.93 -1.79 -21.24
C TRP A 170 16.90 -1.09 -20.28
N GLY A 171 17.88 -1.84 -19.77
CA GLY A 171 18.81 -1.36 -18.77
C GLY A 171 18.19 -1.15 -17.36
N PRO A 172 19.02 -0.74 -16.38
CA PRO A 172 18.58 -0.57 -14.99
C PRO A 172 17.53 0.53 -14.79
N GLY A 173 16.66 0.32 -13.79
CA GLY A 173 15.66 1.27 -13.33
C GLY A 173 14.48 1.47 -14.28
N ARG A 174 14.36 0.61 -15.30
CA ARG A 174 13.35 0.70 -16.33
C ARG A 174 12.59 -0.60 -16.49
N LEU A 175 11.32 -0.45 -16.88
CA LEU A 175 10.47 -1.54 -17.31
C LEU A 175 9.53 -1.05 -18.39
N ASP A 176 9.15 -1.98 -19.26
CA ASP A 176 8.03 -1.80 -20.17
C ASP A 176 6.80 -2.50 -19.56
N VAL A 177 5.77 -1.72 -19.24
CA VAL A 177 4.57 -2.23 -18.55
C VAL A 177 3.61 -2.96 -19.49
N THR A 178 3.79 -2.85 -20.81
CA THR A 178 3.01 -3.61 -21.79
C THR A 178 3.68 -4.93 -22.14
N PHE A 179 4.97 -5.10 -21.86
CA PHE A 179 5.71 -6.27 -22.34
C PHE A 179 5.31 -7.60 -21.68
N ASN A 180 5.08 -8.61 -22.52
CA ASN A 180 4.88 -10.02 -22.16
C ASN A 180 3.81 -10.23 -21.09
N ASN A 181 2.72 -9.48 -21.22
CA ASN A 181 1.51 -9.57 -20.40
C ASN A 181 0.27 -9.26 -21.27
N GLU A 182 -0.90 -9.19 -20.65
CA GLU A 182 -2.17 -8.95 -21.33
C GLU A 182 -2.25 -7.58 -22.02
N ALA A 183 -1.36 -6.65 -21.69
CA ALA A 183 -1.25 -5.31 -22.26
C ALA A 183 -0.24 -5.19 -23.42
N GLU A 184 0.34 -6.29 -23.90
CA GLU A 184 1.36 -6.29 -24.98
C GLU A 184 0.90 -5.56 -26.24
N ASP A 185 1.66 -4.53 -26.61
CA ASP A 185 1.42 -3.66 -27.77
C ASP A 185 2.45 -3.86 -28.89
N GLY A 186 3.46 -4.71 -28.69
CA GLY A 186 4.52 -4.99 -29.66
C GLY A 186 5.53 -3.86 -29.82
N VAL A 187 5.48 -2.84 -28.95
CA VAL A 187 6.40 -1.70 -28.95
C VAL A 187 7.41 -1.89 -27.81
N ASN A 188 8.69 -1.62 -28.08
CA ASN A 188 9.73 -1.66 -27.04
C ASN A 188 10.00 -0.24 -26.53
N ASN A 189 9.33 0.18 -25.44
CA ASN A 189 9.39 1.56 -24.94
C ASN A 189 9.54 1.66 -23.41
N PRO A 190 10.59 1.05 -22.83
CA PRO A 190 10.76 0.97 -21.38
C PRO A 190 10.86 2.36 -20.72
N ALA A 191 10.02 2.58 -19.71
CA ALA A 191 9.96 3.79 -18.91
C ALA A 191 10.70 3.62 -17.58
N VAL A 192 11.12 4.73 -16.97
CA VAL A 192 11.70 4.71 -15.61
C VAL A 192 10.61 4.42 -14.58
N MET A 193 10.96 3.70 -13.51
CA MET A 193 10.01 3.43 -12.41
C MET A 193 9.58 4.74 -11.72
N GLU A 194 8.28 4.89 -11.47
CA GLU A 194 7.78 6.06 -10.72
C GLU A 194 8.09 5.95 -9.23
N ALA A 195 8.16 7.10 -8.56
CA ALA A 195 8.18 7.14 -7.11
C ALA A 195 6.83 6.69 -6.54
N ALA A 196 6.88 5.92 -5.46
CA ALA A 196 5.73 5.49 -4.68
C ALA A 196 5.58 6.29 -3.37
N PHE A 197 6.51 7.22 -3.08
CA PHE A 197 6.35 8.26 -2.07
C PHE A 197 5.59 9.47 -2.63
N GLY A 198 5.05 10.31 -1.73
CA GLY A 198 4.47 11.61 -2.08
C GLY A 198 3.20 11.51 -2.91
N THR A 199 2.50 10.37 -2.87
CA THR A 199 1.30 10.13 -3.69
C THR A 199 0.06 10.86 -3.19
N LYS A 200 0.10 11.37 -1.95
CA LYS A 200 -1.02 12.05 -1.33
C LYS A 200 -1.42 13.29 -2.13
N GLY A 201 -2.67 13.30 -2.60
CA GLY A 201 -3.21 14.40 -3.40
C GLY A 201 -2.82 14.38 -4.88
N ILE A 202 -2.08 13.36 -5.34
CA ILE A 202 -1.86 13.14 -6.77
C ILE A 202 -3.17 12.68 -7.41
N LYS A 203 -3.56 13.35 -8.50
CA LYS A 203 -4.81 13.06 -9.22
C LYS A 203 -4.66 11.99 -10.32
N TYR A 204 -3.50 11.93 -10.96
CA TYR A 204 -3.24 11.05 -12.10
C TYR A 204 -1.97 10.26 -11.89
N PHE A 205 -2.01 8.96 -12.19
CA PHE A 205 -0.92 8.01 -12.01
C PHE A 205 -0.50 7.41 -13.36
N ASN A 206 0.72 6.85 -13.42
CA ASN A 206 1.52 6.58 -14.63
C ASN A 206 2.08 7.88 -15.24
N TRP A 207 3.26 7.81 -15.85
CA TRP A 207 3.87 8.86 -16.67
C TRP A 207 2.92 9.51 -17.69
N ASN A 208 1.99 8.76 -18.26
CA ASN A 208 1.01 9.29 -19.22
C ASN A 208 -0.32 9.74 -18.58
N GLY A 209 -0.47 9.60 -17.25
CA GLY A 209 -1.68 9.96 -16.51
C GLY A 209 -2.90 9.08 -16.78
N SER A 210 -2.71 7.85 -17.26
CA SER A 210 -3.80 6.93 -17.61
C SER A 210 -4.73 6.53 -16.46
N PHE A 211 -4.24 6.58 -15.21
CA PHE A 211 -4.99 6.11 -14.04
C PHE A 211 -5.42 7.28 -13.18
N GLU A 212 -6.64 7.23 -12.63
CA GLU A 212 -7.21 8.32 -11.82
C GLU A 212 -7.04 8.09 -10.31
N SER A 213 -6.42 6.96 -9.90
CA SER A 213 -6.14 6.67 -8.50
C SER A 213 -4.93 5.76 -8.30
N ALA A 214 -4.33 5.83 -7.11
CA ALA A 214 -3.27 4.91 -6.71
C ALA A 214 -3.76 3.46 -6.62
N ALA A 215 -5.02 3.24 -6.23
CA ALA A 215 -5.63 1.92 -6.17
C ALA A 215 -5.68 1.27 -7.56
N GLU A 216 -6.21 1.97 -8.55
CA GLU A 216 -6.35 1.46 -9.92
C GLU A 216 -4.98 1.16 -10.53
N ARG A 217 -4.02 2.09 -10.42
CA ARG A 217 -2.65 1.89 -10.91
C ARG A 217 -1.97 0.71 -10.22
N SER A 218 -2.10 0.58 -8.89
CA SER A 218 -1.44 -0.49 -8.13
C SER A 218 -2.05 -1.85 -8.45
N HIS A 219 -3.37 -1.93 -8.59
CA HIS A 219 -4.08 -3.14 -9.00
C HIS A 219 -3.62 -3.58 -10.40
N PHE A 220 -3.69 -2.68 -11.40
CA PHE A 220 -3.18 -2.97 -12.75
C PHE A 220 -1.72 -3.45 -12.74
N THR A 221 -0.87 -2.79 -11.95
CA THR A 221 0.56 -3.14 -11.90
C THR A 221 0.76 -4.54 -11.34
N MET A 222 0.12 -4.91 -10.23
CA MET A 222 0.37 -6.22 -9.61
C MET A 222 -0.37 -7.35 -10.31
N ASP A 223 -1.51 -7.07 -10.93
CA ASP A 223 -2.31 -8.05 -11.66
C ASP A 223 -1.70 -8.29 -13.05
N ILE A 224 -1.76 -7.29 -13.93
CA ILE A 224 -1.37 -7.41 -15.34
C ILE A 224 0.16 -7.44 -15.50
N VAL A 225 0.87 -6.43 -14.97
CA VAL A 225 2.32 -6.34 -15.18
C VAL A 225 3.07 -7.38 -14.34
N GLY A 226 2.60 -7.57 -13.11
CA GLY A 226 3.16 -8.48 -12.12
C GLY A 226 2.72 -9.93 -12.28
N HIS A 227 1.74 -10.24 -13.13
CA HIS A 227 1.13 -11.56 -13.27
C HIS A 227 0.61 -12.13 -11.94
N GLY A 228 0.01 -11.27 -11.12
CA GLY A 228 -0.67 -11.65 -9.89
C GLY A 228 -2.03 -12.29 -10.16
N ASN A 229 -2.66 -12.80 -9.09
CA ASN A 229 -4.02 -13.32 -9.09
C ASN A 229 -4.98 -12.19 -8.67
N GLY A 230 -5.57 -11.52 -9.66
CA GLY A 230 -6.49 -10.40 -9.46
C GLY A 230 -7.60 -10.37 -10.52
N GLU A 231 -8.60 -9.52 -10.25
CA GLU A 231 -9.71 -9.29 -11.18
C GLU A 231 -9.73 -7.84 -11.69
N PHE A 232 -8.56 -7.27 -12.00
CA PHE A 232 -8.49 -5.95 -12.60
C PHE A 232 -9.30 -5.93 -13.90
N LYS A 233 -10.13 -4.89 -14.06
CA LYS A 233 -10.98 -4.68 -15.23
C LYS A 233 -10.49 -3.44 -15.97
N PRO A 234 -9.56 -3.60 -16.94
CA PRO A 234 -9.12 -2.49 -17.76
C PRO A 234 -10.30 -1.82 -18.47
N PRO A 235 -10.26 -0.49 -18.70
CA PRO A 235 -11.19 0.17 -19.59
C PRO A 235 -11.23 -0.53 -20.97
N GLU A 236 -12.43 -0.82 -21.49
CA GLU A 236 -12.62 -1.55 -22.76
C GLU A 236 -11.83 -0.93 -23.92
N LYS A 237 -11.74 0.41 -23.95
CA LYS A 237 -10.98 1.18 -24.94
C LYS A 237 -9.48 0.84 -25.01
N TRP A 238 -8.92 0.17 -24.00
CA TRP A 238 -7.52 -0.27 -24.00
C TRP A 238 -7.33 -1.59 -24.74
N GLY A 239 -8.41 -2.35 -25.00
CA GLY A 239 -8.33 -3.65 -25.68
C GLY A 239 -7.62 -4.74 -24.86
N ILE A 240 -7.38 -4.50 -23.57
CA ILE A 240 -6.72 -5.44 -22.66
C ILE A 240 -7.81 -6.32 -22.04
N THR A 241 -7.66 -7.63 -22.18
CA THR A 241 -8.48 -8.62 -21.47
C THR A 241 -7.62 -9.29 -20.43
N ASN A 242 -7.93 -9.08 -19.14
CA ASN A 242 -7.28 -9.82 -18.08
C ASN A 242 -7.61 -11.31 -18.26
N GLN A 243 -6.59 -12.14 -18.43
CA GLN A 243 -6.77 -13.58 -18.64
C GLN A 243 -6.92 -14.34 -17.33
N ASP A 244 -6.67 -13.67 -16.18
CA ASP A 244 -6.67 -14.21 -14.82
C ASP A 244 -6.00 -15.59 -14.76
N LEU A 245 -4.69 -15.59 -14.47
CA LEU A 245 -3.93 -16.82 -14.32
C LEU A 245 -4.24 -17.56 -12.99
N GLY A 246 -5.14 -17.01 -12.17
CA GLY A 246 -5.52 -17.53 -10.85
C GLY A 246 -6.65 -18.55 -10.85
N ASP A 247 -7.12 -18.86 -9.64
CA ASP A 247 -8.23 -19.76 -9.34
C ASP A 247 -9.60 -19.04 -9.28
N GLY A 248 -9.67 -17.80 -9.75
CA GLY A 248 -10.85 -16.93 -9.69
C GLY A 248 -11.05 -16.26 -8.34
N ILE A 249 -10.01 -16.17 -7.50
CA ILE A 249 -10.02 -15.42 -6.24
C ILE A 249 -9.16 -14.17 -6.40
N ASP A 250 -9.79 -12.99 -6.38
CA ASP A 250 -9.07 -11.71 -6.38
C ASP A 250 -8.25 -11.53 -5.08
N LEU A 251 -6.92 -11.73 -5.18
CA LEU A 251 -5.98 -11.52 -4.09
C LEU A 251 -5.49 -10.07 -3.99
N ILE A 252 -5.85 -9.19 -4.93
CA ILE A 252 -5.28 -7.84 -5.06
C ILE A 252 -6.30 -6.79 -4.64
N GLY A 253 -7.47 -6.75 -5.28
CA GLY A 253 -8.51 -5.74 -5.10
C GLY A 253 -8.86 -5.45 -3.63
N PRO A 254 -9.14 -6.47 -2.80
CA PRO A 254 -9.47 -6.28 -1.39
C PRO A 254 -8.36 -5.60 -0.55
N LYS A 255 -7.10 -5.66 -1.00
CA LYS A 255 -5.94 -5.10 -0.29
C LYS A 255 -5.65 -3.65 -0.69
N MET A 256 -6.22 -3.15 -1.78
CA MET A 256 -5.93 -1.81 -2.32
C MET A 256 -6.19 -0.67 -1.34
N PRO A 257 -7.26 -0.65 -0.52
CA PRO A 257 -7.44 0.42 0.48
C PRO A 257 -6.27 0.53 1.47
N ALA A 258 -5.70 -0.60 1.89
CA ALA A 258 -4.54 -0.62 2.78
C ALA A 258 -3.29 -0.12 2.06
N VAL A 259 -3.05 -0.60 0.84
CA VAL A 259 -1.91 -0.15 0.01
C VAL A 259 -1.96 1.35 -0.21
N VAL A 260 -3.11 1.92 -0.60
CA VAL A 260 -3.26 3.36 -0.79
C VAL A 260 -2.98 4.14 0.50
N ALA A 261 -3.55 3.69 1.63
CA ALA A 261 -3.29 4.34 2.91
C ALA A 261 -1.80 4.37 3.25
N TYR A 262 -1.07 3.29 2.95
CA TYR A 262 0.37 3.25 3.13
C TYR A 262 1.11 4.18 2.17
N LEU A 263 0.85 4.12 0.86
CA LEU A 263 1.50 4.98 -0.13
C LEU A 263 1.33 6.47 0.19
N GLU A 264 0.12 6.89 0.56
CA GLU A 264 -0.17 8.28 0.95
C GLU A 264 0.46 8.69 2.29
N SER A 265 0.97 7.73 3.08
CA SER A 265 1.70 8.00 4.32
C SER A 265 3.21 8.18 4.11
N ILE A 266 3.75 7.80 2.95
CA ILE A 266 5.18 7.92 2.66
C ILE A 266 5.46 9.30 2.09
N ASP A 267 6.04 10.18 2.90
CA ASP A 267 6.49 11.49 2.43
C ASP A 267 7.75 11.38 1.54
N PRO A 268 7.98 12.34 0.62
CA PRO A 268 9.25 12.44 -0.07
C PRO A 268 10.43 12.52 0.91
N PRO A 269 11.57 11.85 0.63
CA PRO A 269 12.71 11.87 1.54
C PRO A 269 13.23 13.30 1.71
N ALA A 270 13.49 13.68 2.96
CA ALA A 270 14.13 14.95 3.24
C ALA A 270 15.56 14.99 2.66
N PRO A 271 16.00 16.13 2.09
CA PRO A 271 17.38 16.27 1.63
C PRO A 271 18.34 16.13 2.82
N ASN A 272 19.49 15.48 2.59
CA ASN A 272 20.51 15.33 3.62
C ASN A 272 20.96 16.71 4.15
N PRO A 273 21.19 16.87 5.47
CA PRO A 273 21.70 18.12 6.01
C PRO A 273 22.99 18.57 5.30
N GLY A 274 23.03 19.84 4.88
CA GLY A 274 24.19 20.41 4.17
C GLY A 274 24.33 19.99 2.71
N SER A 275 23.39 19.23 2.14
CA SER A 275 23.43 18.82 0.71
C SER A 275 23.10 19.93 -0.28
N PHE A 276 22.60 21.08 0.20
CA PHE A 276 22.27 22.24 -0.62
C PHE A 276 22.48 23.56 0.13
N ASP A 277 22.60 24.65 -0.63
CA ASP A 277 22.68 26.01 -0.11
C ASP A 277 21.28 26.57 0.14
N GLN A 278 20.95 26.84 1.41
CA GLN A 278 19.62 27.30 1.82
C GLN A 278 19.25 28.67 1.22
N ALA A 279 20.20 29.60 1.11
CA ALA A 279 19.93 30.92 0.56
C ALA A 279 19.67 30.85 -0.95
N ARG A 280 20.39 29.98 -1.67
CA ARG A 280 20.14 29.71 -3.08
C ARG A 280 18.82 28.96 -3.30
N ALA A 281 18.45 28.04 -2.41
CA ALA A 281 17.16 27.36 -2.47
C ALA A 281 15.98 28.34 -2.32
N ALA A 282 16.04 29.24 -1.32
CA ALA A 282 15.02 30.28 -1.15
C ALA A 282 14.92 31.23 -2.37
N SER A 283 16.05 31.53 -3.00
CA SER A 283 16.06 32.30 -4.27
C SER A 283 15.41 31.50 -5.41
N GLY A 284 15.63 30.19 -5.47
CA GLY A 284 15.00 29.30 -6.44
C GLY A 284 13.49 29.17 -6.25
N GLU A 285 13.02 29.10 -5.00
CA GLU A 285 11.59 29.10 -4.67
C GLU A 285 10.89 30.35 -5.20
N ALA A 286 11.47 31.54 -4.99
CA ALA A 286 10.93 32.79 -5.53
C ALA A 286 10.84 32.81 -7.06
N ILE A 287 11.77 32.15 -7.76
CA ILE A 287 11.72 31.99 -9.22
C ILE A 287 10.64 30.99 -9.63
N PHE A 288 10.51 29.88 -8.90
CA PHE A 288 9.56 28.81 -9.18
C PHE A 288 8.10 29.26 -8.98
N GLU A 289 7.81 29.97 -7.89
CA GLU A 289 6.47 30.49 -7.60
C GLU A 289 6.15 31.78 -8.37
N GLY A 290 7.19 32.50 -8.79
CA GLY A 290 7.10 33.78 -9.49
C GLY A 290 7.24 33.67 -11.00
N LYS A 291 7.69 34.77 -11.60
CA LYS A 291 8.08 34.81 -13.02
C LYS A 291 9.60 34.69 -13.09
N ALA A 292 10.10 33.70 -13.82
CA ALA A 292 11.52 33.63 -14.13
C ALA A 292 11.94 34.90 -14.90
N ASN A 293 13.02 35.54 -14.44
CA ASN A 293 13.59 36.75 -15.04
C ASN A 293 14.33 36.45 -16.35
#